data_AF-A0A836IRM2-F1
#
_entry.id   AF-A0A836IRM2-F1
#
_cell.length_a   1.000
_cell.length_b   1.000
_cell.length_c   1.000
_cell.angle_alpha   90.00
_cell.angle_beta   90.00
_cell.angle_gamma   90.00
#
_symmetry.space_group_name_H-M   'P 1'
#
loop_
_entity.id
_entity.type
_entity.pdbx_description
1 polymer ?
#
loop_
_entity_poly.entity_id
_entity_poly.type
_entity_poly.pdbx_seq_one_letter_code
_entity_poly.pdbx_strand_id
1 'polypeptide(L)'
;MRRTWLTASNAMGGGLPISRDTTRKPRLVTEVGTWRYKKKTMEDFSQWCRARQVRAYGNVKMTSTIHFSRCLRAAKPISPGQVIITCPLSACFNFLTVAKEMYDCSSTVFPLQLNWMNYNERLFFMKSACTYEFAQAGWMTRIASLEESVYTPYVNYLFEDTRGRDGISNGMGKEREEDSGVLDHYLSEMATDACEDPEVFLENFFRGLACVHLRSQPIEAAAVEAFIPGTNFFKAKSSEMYVPTLVPLVDAVPQLEDGSHNTVLEYCPCSDTATIRAQCDKLQIPYFEKGREEPIVTEEAHTARGVSQKINMEHELMDSSLLNGGGFFALRALAPLAVGDVLYLRRFPDAGGRAGERMMNAQVMEANRLLSRDDG
;
A
#
# COMPACT_ATOMS: atom_id res chain seq x y z
N MET A 1 -48.48 -0.55 40.81
CA MET A 1 -48.94 0.85 40.92
C MET A 1 -47.83 1.71 41.52
N ARG A 2 -47.46 2.77 40.79
CA ARG A 2 -46.82 4.04 41.19
C ARG A 2 -45.80 4.05 42.35
N ARG A 3 -44.55 4.34 42.00
CA ARG A 3 -43.68 5.23 42.79
C ARG A 3 -43.17 6.37 41.91
N THR A 4 -43.66 7.55 42.24
CA THR A 4 -43.10 8.90 42.03
C THR A 4 -41.60 8.94 42.27
N TRP A 5 -40.83 9.60 41.40
CA TRP A 5 -39.75 10.54 41.75
C TRP A 5 -39.62 11.55 40.60
N LEU A 6 -39.94 12.80 40.91
CA LEU A 6 -39.72 14.01 40.11
C LEU A 6 -38.81 14.87 40.99
N THR A 7 -37.58 15.11 40.55
CA THR A 7 -36.76 16.29 40.86
C THR A 7 -35.59 16.25 39.88
N ALA A 8 -35.60 17.04 38.81
CA ALA A 8 -35.22 18.45 38.80
C ALA A 8 -33.69 18.62 38.85
N SER A 9 -33.09 18.62 37.66
CA SER A 9 -31.84 19.32 37.37
C SER A 9 -31.78 19.64 35.88
N ASN A 10 -32.72 20.47 35.43
CA ASN A 10 -32.50 21.36 34.29
C ASN A 10 -32.26 22.74 34.88
N ALA A 11 -31.00 23.15 34.94
CA ALA A 11 -30.64 24.54 35.04
C ALA A 11 -29.49 24.79 34.07
N MET A 12 -29.84 25.50 32.99
CA MET A 12 -28.99 26.34 32.16
C MET A 12 -28.11 25.64 31.10
N GLY A 13 -28.44 25.93 29.83
CA GLY A 13 -27.55 25.79 28.69
C GLY A 13 -28.10 24.85 27.62
N GLY A 14 -28.83 25.39 26.64
CA GLY A 14 -29.38 24.63 25.53
C GLY A 14 -28.29 23.90 24.75
N GLY A 15 -28.24 22.58 24.91
CA GLY A 15 -27.56 21.72 23.96
C GLY A 15 -28.33 21.79 22.64
N LEU A 16 -27.67 22.29 21.59
CA LEU A 16 -28.15 22.13 20.22
C LEU A 16 -28.54 20.66 20.00
N PRO A 17 -29.65 20.38 19.30
CA PRO A 17 -30.05 19.00 19.05
C PRO A 17 -28.96 18.36 18.19
N ILE A 18 -28.13 17.53 18.81
CA ILE A 18 -27.17 16.69 18.12
C ILE A 18 -28.01 15.75 17.25
N SER A 19 -28.13 16.11 15.97
CA SER A 19 -28.81 15.30 14.96
C SER A 19 -28.23 13.90 15.03
N ARG A 20 -29.11 12.90 15.06
CA ARG A 20 -28.78 11.46 15.14
C ARG A 20 -27.85 10.97 14.00
N ASP A 21 -27.60 11.82 13.01
CA ASP A 21 -26.67 11.59 11.91
C ASP A 21 -25.21 11.97 12.20
N THR A 22 -24.92 12.77 13.22
CA THR A 22 -23.53 13.18 13.58
C THR A 22 -22.74 12.10 14.32
N THR A 23 -23.40 11.07 14.86
CA THR A 23 -22.74 9.93 15.50
C THR A 23 -22.40 8.79 14.53
N ARG A 24 -22.82 8.90 13.26
CA ARG A 24 -22.42 7.94 12.24
C ARG A 24 -21.06 8.38 11.71
N LYS A 25 -20.01 7.66 12.11
CA LYS A 25 -18.73 7.69 11.41
C LYS A 25 -19.02 7.70 9.90
N PRO A 26 -18.36 8.56 9.10
CA PRO A 26 -18.53 8.50 7.66
C PRO A 26 -18.19 7.07 7.25
N ARG A 27 -19.20 6.31 6.82
CA ARG A 27 -18.92 5.14 6.01
C ARG A 27 -18.27 5.72 4.77
N LEU A 28 -16.98 5.46 4.59
CA LEU A 28 -16.37 5.46 3.27
C LEU A 28 -17.18 4.43 2.48
N VAL A 29 -18.28 4.88 1.89
CA VAL A 29 -18.94 4.16 0.81
C VAL A 29 -17.81 3.98 -0.18
N THR A 30 -17.40 2.73 -0.43
CA THR A 30 -16.39 2.39 -1.41
C THR A 30 -16.74 3.12 -2.70
N GLU A 31 -16.13 4.28 -2.91
CA GLU A 31 -16.25 5.01 -4.15
C GLU A 31 -15.68 4.07 -5.19
N VAL A 32 -16.43 3.77 -6.24
CA VAL A 32 -15.99 2.84 -7.29
C VAL A 32 -14.70 3.37 -7.93
N GLY A 33 -14.54 4.69 -8.00
CA GLY A 33 -13.44 5.37 -8.69
C GLY A 33 -13.54 5.22 -10.20
N THR A 34 -12.58 5.82 -10.91
CA THR A 34 -12.41 5.65 -12.36
C THR A 34 -11.05 5.03 -12.61
N TRP A 35 -11.02 4.00 -13.45
CA TRP A 35 -9.76 3.49 -14.00
C TRP A 35 -9.46 4.25 -15.30
N ARG A 36 -8.48 5.15 -15.23
CA ARG A 36 -8.07 6.03 -16.36
C ARG A 36 -7.34 5.29 -17.48
N TYR A 37 -7.02 4.01 -17.30
CA TYR A 37 -6.31 3.09 -18.20
C TYR A 37 -5.52 3.75 -19.33
N LYS A 38 -4.20 3.79 -19.19
CA LYS A 38 -3.28 4.14 -20.28
C LYS A 38 -2.49 2.88 -20.65
N LYS A 39 -2.62 2.47 -21.91
CA LYS A 39 -1.93 1.29 -22.45
C LYS A 39 -0.42 1.33 -22.15
N LYS A 40 0.22 2.47 -22.37
CA LYS A 40 1.66 2.66 -22.11
C LYS A 40 2.01 2.42 -20.64
N THR A 41 1.27 3.02 -19.71
CA THR A 41 1.50 2.85 -18.27
C THR A 41 1.35 1.40 -17.83
N MET A 42 0.38 0.67 -18.39
CA MET A 42 0.20 -0.76 -18.12
C MET A 42 1.34 -1.63 -18.70
N GLU A 43 1.85 -1.28 -19.87
CA GLU A 43 3.01 -1.94 -20.49
C GLU A 43 4.29 -1.71 -19.67
N ASP A 44 4.55 -0.45 -19.29
CA ASP A 44 5.70 -0.06 -18.47
C ASP A 44 5.65 -0.75 -17.10
N PHE A 45 4.48 -0.78 -16.46
CA PHE A 45 4.26 -1.50 -15.20
C PHE A 45 4.44 -3.01 -15.34
N SER A 46 3.96 -3.61 -16.44
CA SER A 46 4.15 -5.05 -16.69
C SER A 46 5.63 -5.40 -16.87
N GLN A 47 6.38 -4.57 -17.60
CA GLN A 47 7.82 -4.74 -17.76
C GLN A 47 8.55 -4.59 -16.42
N TRP A 48 8.16 -3.59 -15.62
CA TRP A 48 8.68 -3.35 -14.28
C TRP A 48 8.44 -4.54 -13.34
N CYS A 49 7.24 -5.12 -13.36
CA CYS A 49 6.90 -6.32 -12.58
C CYS A 49 7.78 -7.52 -12.97
N ARG A 50 7.98 -7.75 -14.27
CA ARG A 50 8.84 -8.84 -14.76
C ARG A 50 10.28 -8.66 -14.30
N ALA A 51 10.83 -7.46 -14.40
CA ALA A 51 12.20 -7.15 -13.97
C ALA A 51 12.41 -7.37 -12.46
N ARG A 52 11.37 -7.18 -11.65
CA ARG A 52 11.38 -7.36 -10.19
C ARG A 52 10.78 -8.69 -9.73
N GLN A 53 10.48 -9.60 -10.65
CA GLN A 53 9.88 -10.90 -10.35
C GLN A 53 8.59 -10.82 -9.52
N VAL A 54 7.79 -9.76 -9.72
CA VAL A 54 6.39 -9.73 -9.27
C VAL A 54 5.59 -10.60 -10.23
N ARG A 55 5.07 -11.72 -9.74
CA ARG A 55 4.56 -12.82 -10.57
C ARG A 55 3.15 -13.21 -10.16
N ALA A 56 2.33 -13.51 -11.15
CA ALA A 56 0.96 -13.98 -10.93
C ALA A 56 0.70 -15.36 -11.54
N TYR A 57 1.66 -15.99 -12.21
CA TYR A 57 1.63 -17.35 -12.75
C TYR A 57 0.44 -17.63 -13.68
N GLY A 58 -0.02 -16.59 -14.38
CA GLY A 58 -1.27 -16.63 -15.17
C GLY A 58 -2.52 -16.92 -14.34
N ASN A 59 -2.48 -16.76 -13.01
CA ASN A 59 -3.58 -17.04 -12.09
C ASN A 59 -4.65 -15.95 -12.08
N VAL A 60 -4.33 -14.75 -12.56
CA VAL A 60 -5.23 -13.58 -12.43
C VAL A 60 -5.42 -12.84 -13.74
N LYS A 61 -6.56 -12.18 -13.86
CA LYS A 61 -6.85 -11.17 -14.88
C LYS A 61 -7.30 -9.87 -14.20
N MET A 62 -6.75 -8.76 -14.67
CA MET A 62 -7.18 -7.41 -14.28
C MET A 62 -8.53 -7.09 -14.92
N THR A 63 -9.46 -6.53 -14.16
CA THR A 63 -10.80 -6.19 -14.64
C THR A 63 -11.42 -5.07 -13.79
N SER A 64 -12.60 -4.60 -14.20
CA SER A 64 -13.44 -3.71 -13.41
C SER A 64 -14.75 -4.41 -13.06
N THR A 65 -15.40 -3.94 -12.01
CA THR A 65 -16.75 -4.38 -11.60
C THR A 65 -17.61 -3.16 -11.34
N ILE A 66 -18.90 -3.39 -11.08
CA ILE A 66 -19.81 -2.33 -10.62
C ILE A 66 -19.38 -1.71 -9.28
N HIS A 67 -18.51 -2.38 -8.51
CA HIS A 67 -18.07 -1.95 -7.17
C HIS A 67 -16.62 -1.45 -7.14
N PHE A 68 -15.79 -1.85 -8.11
CA PHE A 68 -14.36 -1.55 -8.12
C PHE A 68 -13.91 -1.17 -9.53
N SER A 69 -13.34 0.03 -9.67
CA SER A 69 -12.66 0.53 -10.88
C SER A 69 -11.62 -0.45 -11.41
N ARG A 70 -10.82 -1.04 -10.52
CA ARG A 70 -9.77 -2.01 -10.81
C ARG A 70 -9.76 -3.10 -9.75
N CYS A 71 -9.81 -4.34 -10.21
CA CYS A 71 -9.77 -5.54 -9.37
C CYS A 71 -9.16 -6.74 -10.12
N LEU A 72 -8.84 -7.79 -9.37
CA LEU A 72 -8.34 -9.06 -9.91
C LEU A 72 -9.40 -10.15 -9.84
N ARG A 73 -9.47 -10.96 -10.89
CA ARG A 73 -10.24 -12.21 -10.92
C ARG A 73 -9.35 -13.40 -11.18
N ALA A 74 -9.71 -14.55 -10.63
CA ALA A 74 -9.06 -15.82 -10.95
C ALA A 74 -9.21 -16.15 -12.45
N ALA A 75 -8.10 -16.43 -13.11
CA ALA A 75 -8.04 -16.78 -14.53
C ALA A 75 -8.11 -18.29 -14.78
N LYS A 76 -7.82 -19.08 -13.75
CA LYS A 76 -7.85 -20.55 -13.72
C LYS A 76 -8.34 -21.01 -12.34
N PRO A 77 -8.75 -22.29 -12.16
CA PRO A 77 -9.06 -22.82 -10.85
C PRO A 77 -7.85 -22.75 -9.92
N ILE A 78 -8.04 -22.30 -8.67
CA ILE A 78 -6.99 -22.17 -7.66
C ILE A 78 -7.39 -22.98 -6.43
N SER A 79 -6.49 -23.85 -5.96
CA SER A 79 -6.71 -24.68 -4.78
C SER A 79 -6.48 -23.91 -3.47
N PRO A 80 -7.10 -24.32 -2.35
CA PRO A 80 -6.80 -23.76 -1.05
C PRO A 80 -5.30 -23.83 -0.72
N GLY A 81 -4.77 -22.73 -0.20
CA GLY A 81 -3.36 -22.59 0.16
C GLY A 81 -2.41 -22.38 -1.03
N GLN A 82 -2.87 -22.53 -2.28
CA GLN A 82 -2.07 -22.27 -3.47
C GLN A 82 -1.76 -20.77 -3.60
N VAL A 83 -0.55 -20.45 -4.04
CA VAL A 83 -0.18 -19.08 -4.35
C VAL A 83 -0.95 -18.54 -5.55
N ILE A 84 -1.32 -17.27 -5.46
CA ILE A 84 -1.93 -16.50 -6.53
C ILE A 84 -0.90 -15.53 -7.10
N ILE A 85 -0.26 -14.74 -6.23
CA ILE A 85 0.74 -13.72 -6.58
C ILE A 85 1.91 -13.84 -5.62
N THR A 86 3.13 -13.68 -6.13
CA THR A 86 4.32 -13.45 -5.30
C THR A 86 4.94 -12.10 -5.63
N CYS A 87 5.41 -11.41 -4.60
CA CYS A 87 6.06 -10.12 -4.73
C CYS A 87 7.30 -10.07 -3.82
N PRO A 88 8.53 -9.96 -4.37
CA PRO A 88 9.71 -9.76 -3.56
C PRO A 88 9.59 -8.53 -2.66
N LEU A 89 10.15 -8.59 -1.44
CA LEU A 89 10.12 -7.48 -0.49
C LEU A 89 10.67 -6.18 -1.10
N SER A 90 11.73 -6.32 -1.89
CA SER A 90 12.41 -5.23 -2.61
C SER A 90 11.56 -4.52 -3.67
N ALA A 91 10.41 -5.08 -4.06
CA ALA A 91 9.47 -4.46 -4.97
C ALA A 91 8.32 -3.73 -4.24
N CYS A 92 8.18 -3.91 -2.92
CA CYS A 92 7.13 -3.30 -2.14
C CYS A 92 7.45 -1.83 -1.81
N PHE A 93 6.40 -1.02 -1.64
CA PHE A 93 6.54 0.41 -1.42
C PHE A 93 5.84 0.83 -0.13
N ASN A 94 6.61 1.35 0.82
CA ASN A 94 6.14 1.85 2.11
C ASN A 94 6.98 3.05 2.56
N PHE A 95 6.65 3.63 3.71
CA PHE A 95 7.39 4.78 4.23
C PHE A 95 8.87 4.50 4.55
N LEU A 96 9.26 3.24 4.80
CA LEU A 96 10.68 2.88 5.01
C LEU A 96 11.45 2.94 3.69
N THR A 97 10.84 2.49 2.59
CA THR A 97 11.37 2.69 1.23
C THR A 97 11.55 4.18 0.94
N VAL A 98 10.55 4.99 1.29
CA VAL A 98 10.60 6.45 1.12
C VAL A 98 11.73 7.07 1.95
N ALA A 99 11.82 6.73 3.23
CA ALA A 99 12.89 7.22 4.10
C ALA A 99 14.27 6.89 3.51
N LYS A 100 14.47 5.65 3.04
CA LYS A 100 15.71 5.24 2.38
C LYS A 100 16.01 6.08 1.13
N GLU A 101 15.06 6.21 0.21
CA GLU A 101 15.26 7.04 -1.00
C GLU A 101 15.56 8.51 -0.65
N MET A 102 14.92 9.06 0.39
CA MET A 102 15.18 10.42 0.86
C MET A 102 16.61 10.64 1.36
N TYR A 103 17.18 9.66 2.07
CA TYR A 103 18.57 9.75 2.57
C TYR A 103 19.60 9.42 1.49
N ASP A 104 19.28 8.52 0.56
CA ASP A 104 20.20 8.15 -0.54
C ASP A 104 20.22 9.21 -1.66
N CYS A 105 19.22 10.09 -1.77
CA CYS A 105 19.18 11.16 -2.75
C CYS A 105 20.07 12.35 -2.35
N SER A 106 21.13 12.61 -3.13
CA SER A 106 22.00 13.79 -2.98
C SER A 106 21.33 15.12 -3.36
N SER A 107 20.10 15.06 -3.87
CA SER A 107 19.32 16.23 -4.26
C SER A 107 18.60 16.80 -3.05
N THR A 108 19.04 17.99 -2.60
CA THR A 108 18.28 18.86 -1.69
C THR A 108 17.01 19.42 -2.34
N VAL A 109 16.71 19.02 -3.58
CA VAL A 109 15.64 19.57 -4.43
C VAL A 109 14.49 18.57 -4.49
N PHE A 110 13.92 18.21 -3.34
CA PHE A 110 12.48 18.37 -3.16
C PHE A 110 12.32 19.55 -2.20
N PRO A 111 11.50 20.54 -2.56
CA PRO A 111 11.57 21.82 -1.89
C PRO A 111 10.97 21.66 -0.50
N LEU A 112 11.70 22.25 0.43
CA LEU A 112 11.67 22.08 1.87
C LEU A 112 12.28 20.75 2.32
N GLN A 113 13.22 20.89 3.25
CA GLN A 113 13.24 20.09 4.47
C GLN A 113 11.87 20.21 5.17
N LEU A 114 10.80 19.77 4.49
CA LEU A 114 9.51 19.49 5.06
C LEU A 114 9.84 18.38 6.02
N ASN A 115 9.91 18.75 7.28
CA ASN A 115 10.03 17.81 8.36
C ASN A 115 8.65 17.13 8.44
N TRP A 116 8.33 16.30 7.43
CA TRP A 116 7.10 15.52 7.31
C TRP A 116 6.84 14.82 8.64
N MET A 117 7.92 14.33 9.24
CA MET A 117 8.07 13.70 10.54
C MET A 117 7.69 14.59 11.76
N ASN A 118 7.73 15.92 11.65
CA ASN A 118 7.37 16.90 12.70
C ASN A 118 5.96 17.50 12.59
N TYR A 119 5.17 17.19 11.55
CA TYR A 119 3.81 17.75 11.42
C TYR A 119 2.83 17.29 12.52
N ASN A 120 3.22 16.32 13.35
CA ASN A 120 2.49 15.98 14.58
C ASN A 120 2.27 17.16 15.52
N GLU A 121 3.16 18.15 15.52
CA GLU A 121 2.99 19.34 16.36
C GLU A 121 2.00 20.35 15.75
N ARG A 122 1.75 20.29 14.43
CA ARG A 122 0.99 21.30 13.68
C ARG A 122 -0.39 20.85 13.19
N LEU A 123 -0.62 19.55 13.03
CA LEU A 123 -1.89 18.98 12.53
C LEU A 123 -2.50 17.96 13.51
N PHE A 124 -2.52 18.30 14.81
CA PHE A 124 -2.97 17.42 15.90
C PHE A 124 -4.43 16.92 15.77
N PHE A 125 -5.23 17.54 14.89
CA PHE A 125 -6.64 17.23 14.65
C PHE A 125 -6.85 16.13 13.59
N MET A 126 -5.86 15.88 12.72
CA MET A 126 -5.90 14.84 11.68
C MET A 126 -5.63 13.45 12.28
N LYS A 127 -6.55 12.96 13.11
CA LYS A 127 -6.44 11.64 13.78
C LYS A 127 -6.57 10.47 12.81
N SER A 128 -7.03 10.72 11.59
CA SER A 128 -7.32 9.70 10.56
C SER A 128 -6.18 9.48 9.57
N ALA A 129 -5.27 10.46 9.41
CA ALA A 129 -4.12 10.38 8.53
C ALA A 129 -2.83 10.59 9.31
N CYS A 130 -2.13 9.50 9.52
CA CYS A 130 -0.86 9.45 10.23
C CYS A 130 0.30 10.07 9.40
N THR A 131 1.36 10.47 10.09
CA THR A 131 2.53 11.13 9.49
C THR A 131 3.20 10.33 8.38
N TYR A 132 3.21 9.00 8.48
CA TYR A 132 3.82 8.12 7.48
C TYR A 132 3.00 8.04 6.18
N GLU A 133 1.66 8.16 6.24
CA GLU A 133 0.80 8.21 5.05
C GLU A 133 1.04 9.48 4.25
N PHE A 134 1.20 10.62 4.92
CA PHE A 134 1.51 11.91 4.30
C PHE A 134 2.88 11.89 3.62
N ALA A 135 3.90 11.40 4.32
CA ALA A 135 5.25 11.26 3.75
C ALA A 135 5.25 10.34 2.53
N GLN A 136 4.57 9.18 2.63
CA GLN A 136 4.47 8.24 1.53
C GLN A 136 3.70 8.81 0.33
N ALA A 137 2.56 9.46 0.54
CA ALA A 137 1.77 10.08 -0.52
C ALA A 137 2.51 11.26 -1.18
N GLY A 138 3.17 12.11 -0.39
CA GLY A 138 3.98 13.21 -0.89
C GLY A 138 5.15 12.72 -1.76
N TRP A 139 5.81 11.64 -1.34
CA TRP A 139 6.87 11.02 -2.14
C TRP A 139 6.34 10.38 -3.42
N MET A 140 5.17 9.74 -3.40
CA MET A 140 4.51 9.27 -4.62
C MET A 140 4.24 10.42 -5.60
N THR A 141 3.80 11.59 -5.11
CA THR A 141 3.65 12.78 -5.95
C THR A 141 4.97 13.20 -6.59
N ARG A 142 6.07 13.22 -5.82
CA ARG A 142 7.42 13.49 -6.36
C ARG A 142 7.76 12.55 -7.51
N ILE A 143 7.60 11.24 -7.27
CA ILE A 143 7.92 10.20 -8.25
C ILE A 143 7.10 10.39 -9.52
N ALA A 144 5.80 10.66 -9.39
CA ALA A 144 4.91 10.90 -10.53
C ALA A 144 5.26 12.18 -11.31
N SER A 145 5.83 13.18 -10.65
CA SER A 145 6.19 14.47 -11.28
C SER A 145 7.59 14.49 -11.90
N LEU A 146 8.58 13.86 -11.26
CA LEU A 146 9.99 13.92 -11.69
C LEU A 146 10.46 12.66 -12.42
N GLU A 147 9.73 11.55 -12.28
CA GLU A 147 10.02 10.27 -12.92
C GLU A 147 11.41 9.66 -12.61
N GLU A 148 12.10 10.17 -11.59
CA GLU A 148 13.49 9.82 -11.24
C GLU A 148 13.64 8.53 -10.44
N SER A 149 12.58 8.04 -9.80
CA SER A 149 12.65 6.84 -8.97
C SER A 149 12.49 5.57 -9.81
N VAL A 150 13.12 4.50 -9.34
CA VAL A 150 12.92 3.17 -9.91
C VAL A 150 11.47 2.69 -9.76
N TYR A 151 10.67 3.30 -8.89
CA TYR A 151 9.24 3.02 -8.68
C TYR A 151 8.30 3.79 -9.61
N THR A 152 8.81 4.65 -10.50
CA THR A 152 7.98 5.46 -11.42
C THR A 152 6.90 4.64 -12.15
N PRO A 153 7.20 3.48 -12.78
CA PRO A 153 6.15 2.69 -13.44
C PRO A 153 5.06 2.19 -12.49
N TYR A 154 5.43 1.89 -11.24
CA TYR A 154 4.48 1.43 -10.23
C TYR A 154 3.58 2.56 -9.72
N VAL A 155 4.16 3.72 -9.40
CA VAL A 155 3.39 4.89 -8.94
C VAL A 155 2.43 5.38 -10.02
N ASN A 156 2.89 5.47 -11.26
CA ASN A 156 2.04 5.84 -12.39
C ASN A 156 0.89 4.84 -12.59
N TYR A 157 1.15 3.54 -12.44
CA TYR A 157 0.12 2.51 -12.44
C TYR A 157 -0.89 2.69 -11.30
N LEU A 158 -0.45 2.99 -10.08
CA LEU A 158 -1.35 3.24 -8.95
C LEU A 158 -2.28 4.43 -9.20
N PHE A 159 -1.76 5.51 -9.80
CA PHE A 159 -2.49 6.75 -10.07
C PHE A 159 -3.50 6.66 -11.21
N GLU A 160 -3.48 5.58 -12.00
CA GLU A 160 -4.55 5.31 -12.96
C GLU A 160 -5.90 5.00 -12.30
N ASP A 161 -5.87 4.48 -11.08
CA ASP A 161 -7.07 4.17 -10.32
C ASP A 161 -7.35 5.30 -9.33
N THR A 162 -8.48 5.99 -9.51
CA THR A 162 -8.86 7.14 -8.66
C THR A 162 -9.73 6.76 -7.46
N ARG A 163 -9.91 5.46 -7.18
CA ARG A 163 -10.74 4.96 -6.08
C ARG A 163 -10.41 5.64 -4.75
N GLY A 164 -11.42 6.23 -4.11
CA GLY A 164 -11.31 6.86 -2.79
C GLY A 164 -10.67 8.23 -2.74
N ARG A 165 -10.21 8.78 -3.87
CA ARG A 165 -9.62 10.13 -3.92
C ARG A 165 -10.63 11.17 -3.45
N ASP A 166 -11.85 11.13 -3.99
CA ASP A 166 -12.91 12.09 -3.66
C ASP A 166 -13.32 11.91 -2.20
N GLY A 167 -13.45 10.65 -1.74
CA GLY A 167 -13.83 10.31 -0.38
C GLY A 167 -12.82 10.78 0.66
N ILE A 168 -11.52 10.68 0.36
CA ILE A 168 -10.45 11.19 1.22
C ILE A 168 -10.40 12.72 1.19
N SER A 169 -10.47 13.33 0.01
CA SER A 169 -10.51 14.79 -0.13
C SER A 169 -11.70 15.42 0.60
N ASN A 170 -12.89 14.82 0.43
CA ASN A 170 -14.13 15.22 1.10
C ASN A 170 -14.13 14.88 2.60
N GLY A 171 -13.49 13.76 2.99
CA GLY A 171 -13.38 13.27 4.36
C GLY A 171 -12.51 14.18 5.21
N MET A 172 -11.30 14.50 4.74
CA MET A 172 -10.50 15.60 5.29
C MET A 172 -11.31 16.89 5.30
N GLY A 173 -12.12 17.10 4.25
CA GLY A 173 -13.09 18.17 4.12
C GLY A 173 -14.16 18.28 5.21
N LYS A 174 -14.48 17.20 5.93
CA LYS A 174 -15.47 17.16 7.01
C LYS A 174 -14.84 17.17 8.40
N GLU A 175 -13.57 16.78 8.52
CA GLU A 175 -12.75 17.05 9.71
C GLU A 175 -12.41 18.56 9.84
N ARG A 176 -12.77 19.37 8.82
CA ARG A 176 -12.69 20.85 8.72
C ARG A 176 -13.66 21.61 9.65
N GLU A 177 -13.62 21.44 10.96
CA GLU A 177 -14.21 22.45 11.87
C GLU A 177 -13.38 23.77 11.84
N GLU A 178 -13.35 24.60 12.90
CA GLU A 178 -12.79 25.97 12.91
C GLU A 178 -11.33 26.13 12.41
N ASP A 179 -10.56 25.04 12.26
CA ASP A 179 -9.14 25.03 11.86
C ASP A 179 -8.89 24.78 10.35
N SER A 180 -9.94 24.76 9.52
CA SER A 180 -9.85 24.42 8.09
C SER A 180 -8.86 25.27 7.28
N GLY A 181 -8.74 26.56 7.63
CA GLY A 181 -7.86 27.49 6.94
C GLY A 181 -6.37 27.15 7.10
N VAL A 182 -5.98 26.49 8.19
CA VAL A 182 -4.57 26.19 8.48
C VAL A 182 -4.08 24.99 7.66
N LEU A 183 -4.88 23.92 7.54
CA LEU A 183 -4.52 22.77 6.70
C LEU A 183 -4.53 23.11 5.21
N ASP A 184 -5.57 23.81 4.75
CA ASP A 184 -5.65 24.22 3.35
C ASP A 184 -4.49 25.19 3.03
N HIS A 185 -4.12 26.08 3.96
CA HIS A 185 -2.93 26.92 3.83
C HIS A 185 -1.66 26.09 3.72
N TYR A 186 -1.42 25.12 4.60
CA TYR A 186 -0.22 24.27 4.53
C TYR A 186 -0.16 23.42 3.26
N LEU A 187 -1.26 22.80 2.86
CA LEU A 187 -1.31 22.04 1.60
C LEU A 187 -1.10 22.95 0.40
N SER A 188 -1.62 24.18 0.43
CA SER A 188 -1.40 25.17 -0.65
C SER A 188 0.04 25.66 -0.68
N GLU A 189 0.64 25.95 0.48
CA GLU A 189 2.06 26.32 0.60
C GLU A 189 2.94 25.18 0.07
N MET A 190 2.70 23.95 0.54
CA MET A 190 3.40 22.76 0.07
C MET A 190 3.28 22.59 -1.44
N ALA A 191 2.08 22.74 -2.00
CA ALA A 191 1.86 22.59 -3.42
C ALA A 191 2.51 23.72 -4.25
N THR A 192 2.50 24.95 -3.74
CA THR A 192 3.13 26.12 -4.38
C THR A 192 4.65 26.02 -4.35
N ASP A 193 5.21 25.53 -3.24
CA ASP A 193 6.66 25.36 -3.11
C ASP A 193 7.14 24.13 -3.90
N ALA A 194 6.35 23.05 -3.95
CA ALA A 194 6.67 21.77 -4.59
C ALA A 194 6.74 21.83 -6.12
N CYS A 195 5.88 22.62 -6.77
CA CYS A 195 5.79 22.61 -8.22
C CYS A 195 5.13 23.88 -8.79
N GLU A 196 5.34 24.08 -10.10
CA GLU A 196 4.72 25.18 -10.86
C GLU A 196 3.19 25.05 -10.98
N ASP A 197 2.63 23.84 -10.85
CA ASP A 197 1.18 23.56 -10.93
C ASP A 197 0.65 22.91 -9.65
N PRO A 198 0.23 23.73 -8.66
CA PRO A 198 -0.27 23.25 -7.36
C PRO A 198 -1.49 22.32 -7.46
N GLU A 199 -2.34 22.49 -8.49
CA GLU A 199 -3.53 21.66 -8.64
C GLU A 199 -3.17 20.22 -9.00
N VAL A 200 -2.19 20.04 -9.89
CA VAL A 200 -1.66 18.72 -10.26
C VAL A 200 -1.00 18.04 -9.05
N PHE A 201 -0.27 18.80 -8.23
CA PHE A 201 0.31 18.27 -6.99
C PHE A 201 -0.76 17.75 -6.04
N LEU A 202 -1.78 18.56 -5.75
CA LEU A 202 -2.87 18.17 -4.85
C LEU A 202 -3.66 16.98 -5.40
N GLU A 203 -3.90 16.92 -6.72
CA GLU A 203 -4.57 15.78 -7.35
C GLU A 203 -3.78 14.47 -7.11
N ASN A 204 -2.47 14.50 -7.33
CA ASN A 204 -1.58 13.36 -7.13
C ASN A 204 -1.40 13.01 -5.64
N PHE A 205 -1.35 14.03 -4.77
CA PHE A 205 -1.23 13.82 -3.33
C PHE A 205 -2.45 13.08 -2.77
N PHE A 206 -3.68 13.51 -3.12
CA PHE A 206 -4.89 12.83 -2.69
C PHE A 206 -5.05 11.43 -3.33
N ARG A 207 -4.54 11.22 -4.54
CA ARG A 207 -4.42 9.85 -5.10
C ARG A 207 -3.47 8.99 -4.28
N GLY A 208 -2.32 9.53 -3.88
CA GLY A 208 -1.34 8.87 -3.02
C GLY A 208 -1.98 8.43 -1.72
N LEU A 209 -2.66 9.35 -1.01
CA LEU A 209 -3.38 9.03 0.22
C LEU A 209 -4.45 7.95 0.00
N ALA A 210 -5.19 8.00 -1.11
CA ALA A 210 -6.16 6.97 -1.44
C ALA A 210 -5.56 5.60 -1.72
N CYS A 211 -4.39 5.56 -2.35
CA CYS A 211 -3.64 4.33 -2.51
C CYS A 211 -3.23 3.75 -1.15
N VAL A 212 -2.58 4.56 -0.30
CA VAL A 212 -2.11 4.07 1.00
C VAL A 212 -3.29 3.62 1.87
N HIS A 213 -4.36 4.41 1.95
CA HIS A 213 -5.50 4.09 2.81
C HIS A 213 -6.34 2.89 2.34
N LEU A 214 -6.54 2.70 1.04
CA LEU A 214 -7.45 1.67 0.51
C LEU A 214 -6.76 0.42 -0.05
N ARG A 215 -5.43 0.44 -0.18
CA ARG A 215 -4.69 -0.62 -0.89
C ARG A 215 -3.50 -1.16 -0.11
N SER A 216 -3.01 -0.42 0.88
CA SER A 216 -1.90 -0.92 1.70
C SER A 216 -2.34 -2.09 2.57
N GLN A 217 -1.37 -2.92 2.94
CA GLN A 217 -1.52 -3.99 3.92
C GLN A 217 -0.53 -3.76 5.06
N PRO A 218 -0.91 -4.01 6.32
CA PRO A 218 0.07 -4.12 7.39
C PRO A 218 0.96 -5.33 7.11
N ILE A 219 2.25 -5.19 7.44
CA ILE A 219 3.24 -6.24 7.26
C ILE A 219 3.70 -6.79 8.61
N GLU A 220 4.14 -8.03 8.59
CA GLU A 220 4.64 -8.74 9.77
C GLU A 220 5.97 -8.13 10.26
N ALA A 221 6.23 -8.22 11.56
CA ALA A 221 7.45 -7.68 12.18
C ALA A 221 8.75 -8.18 11.50
N ALA A 222 8.77 -9.44 11.07
CA ALA A 222 9.90 -10.02 10.35
C ALA A 222 10.15 -9.38 8.97
N ALA A 223 9.11 -8.84 8.32
CA ALA A 223 9.24 -8.07 7.10
C ALA A 223 9.75 -6.65 7.40
N VAL A 224 9.29 -6.04 8.51
CA VAL A 224 9.79 -4.74 8.98
C VAL A 224 11.29 -4.81 9.28
N GLU A 225 11.75 -5.86 9.98
CA GLU A 225 13.18 -6.07 10.28
C GLU A 225 14.02 -6.18 9.02
N ALA A 226 13.49 -6.83 8.00
CA ALA A 226 14.14 -6.98 6.71
C ALA A 226 14.28 -5.66 5.92
N PHE A 227 13.38 -4.69 6.14
CA PHE A 227 13.50 -3.34 5.57
C PHE A 227 14.54 -2.46 6.29
N ILE A 228 14.89 -2.80 7.54
CA ILE A 228 15.72 -2.00 8.43
C ILE A 228 16.97 -2.78 8.87
N PRO A 229 17.76 -3.39 7.95
CA PRO A 229 18.94 -4.13 8.37
C PRO A 229 19.97 -3.17 8.97
N GLY A 230 20.33 -3.38 10.23
CA GLY A 230 21.41 -2.67 10.91
C GLY A 230 21.12 -1.19 11.24
N THR A 231 19.90 -0.72 11.08
CA THR A 231 19.55 0.69 11.30
C THR A 231 18.72 0.87 12.58
N ASN A 232 19.19 1.74 13.48
CA ASN A 232 18.42 2.22 14.64
C ASN A 232 17.39 3.29 14.21
N PHE A 233 16.77 3.13 13.04
CA PHE A 233 15.89 4.14 12.42
C PHE A 233 14.75 4.56 13.33
N PHE A 234 14.32 3.68 14.24
CA PHE A 234 13.38 4.01 15.30
C PHE A 234 13.87 3.35 16.59
N LYS A 235 13.77 4.02 17.73
CA LYS A 235 13.85 3.35 19.05
C LYS A 235 12.68 2.37 19.27
N ALA A 236 11.82 2.18 18.27
CA ALA A 236 10.69 1.27 18.26
C ALA A 236 11.17 -0.15 17.96
N LYS A 237 10.57 -1.15 18.62
CA LYS A 237 10.74 -2.54 18.19
C LYS A 237 9.94 -2.77 16.91
N SER A 238 10.46 -3.58 16.00
CA SER A 238 9.76 -4.00 14.76
C SER A 238 8.31 -4.44 15.01
N SER A 239 8.08 -5.20 16.08
CA SER A 239 6.76 -5.67 16.53
C SER A 239 5.77 -4.57 16.96
N GLU A 240 6.25 -3.35 17.20
CA GLU A 240 5.46 -2.19 17.62
C GLU A 240 5.24 -1.20 16.46
N MET A 241 5.89 -1.42 15.32
CA MET A 241 5.78 -0.55 14.15
C MET A 241 4.56 -0.93 13.30
N TYR A 242 3.79 0.07 12.91
CA TYR A 242 2.77 -0.07 11.88
C TYR A 242 3.31 0.47 10.56
N VAL A 243 3.51 -0.42 9.59
CA VAL A 243 4.09 -0.09 8.28
C VAL A 243 3.10 -0.45 7.17
N PRO A 244 2.21 0.48 6.77
CA PRO A 244 1.33 0.22 5.65
C PRO A 244 2.16 0.04 4.38
N THR A 245 2.00 -1.09 3.72
CA THR A 245 2.82 -1.44 2.56
C THR A 245 1.95 -1.65 1.34
N LEU A 246 2.29 -0.94 0.26
CA LEU A 246 1.74 -1.17 -1.07
C LEU A 246 2.52 -2.31 -1.71
N VAL A 247 1.81 -3.39 -2.03
CA VAL A 247 2.37 -4.61 -2.62
C VAL A 247 1.91 -4.68 -4.08
N PRO A 248 2.83 -4.53 -5.06
CA PRO A 248 2.49 -4.54 -6.47
C PRO A 248 1.60 -5.72 -6.90
N LEU A 249 0.61 -5.43 -7.75
CA LEU A 249 -0.49 -6.32 -8.17
C LEU A 249 -1.49 -6.67 -7.06
N VAL A 250 -1.01 -6.93 -5.84
CA VAL A 250 -1.88 -7.20 -4.69
C VAL A 250 -2.68 -5.96 -4.31
N ASP A 251 -2.15 -4.75 -4.53
CA ASP A 251 -2.87 -3.47 -4.35
C ASP A 251 -4.17 -3.36 -5.19
N ALA A 252 -4.29 -4.16 -6.25
CA ALA A 252 -5.51 -4.24 -7.05
C ALA A 252 -6.56 -5.17 -6.43
N VAL A 253 -6.24 -5.98 -5.42
CA VAL A 253 -7.22 -6.84 -4.73
C VAL A 253 -8.05 -5.98 -3.76
N PRO A 254 -9.38 -5.87 -3.96
CA PRO A 254 -10.22 -5.12 -3.04
C PRO A 254 -10.18 -5.66 -1.60
N GLN A 255 -10.28 -4.75 -0.63
CA GLN A 255 -10.27 -5.09 0.79
C GLN A 255 -11.70 -5.02 1.37
N LEU A 256 -12.10 -6.05 2.13
CA LEU A 256 -13.42 -6.16 2.74
C LEU A 256 -13.34 -6.15 4.27
N GLU A 257 -14.22 -5.37 4.92
CA GLU A 257 -14.31 -5.25 6.38
C GLU A 257 -15.10 -6.38 7.06
N ASP A 258 -16.05 -6.96 6.33
CA ASP A 258 -17.00 -7.97 6.85
C ASP A 258 -16.38 -9.36 7.05
N GLY A 259 -15.08 -9.50 6.75
CA GLY A 259 -14.36 -10.75 6.88
C GLY A 259 -14.65 -11.77 5.77
N SER A 260 -15.41 -11.43 4.72
CA SER A 260 -15.73 -12.31 3.59
C SER A 260 -14.60 -12.43 2.55
N HIS A 261 -13.38 -12.05 2.92
CA HIS A 261 -12.17 -12.24 2.12
C HIS A 261 -11.90 -13.72 1.78
N ASN A 262 -11.40 -13.96 0.58
CA ASN A 262 -11.08 -15.30 0.06
C ASN A 262 -9.57 -15.48 -0.21
N THR A 263 -8.78 -14.46 0.07
CA THR A 263 -7.32 -14.48 -0.04
C THR A 263 -6.65 -13.94 1.21
N VAL A 264 -5.40 -14.34 1.44
CA VAL A 264 -4.54 -13.84 2.51
C VAL A 264 -3.18 -13.47 1.96
N LEU A 265 -2.61 -12.38 2.46
CA LEU A 265 -1.23 -11.98 2.19
C LEU A 265 -0.35 -12.47 3.34
N GLU A 266 0.72 -13.19 3.03
CA GLU A 266 1.66 -13.71 4.01
C GLU A 266 3.10 -13.38 3.62
N TYR A 267 3.90 -12.95 4.58
CA TYR A 267 5.34 -12.82 4.40
C TYR A 267 6.06 -14.16 4.51
N CYS A 268 6.91 -14.44 3.53
CA CYS A 268 7.72 -15.65 3.42
C CYS A 268 9.20 -15.28 3.52
N PRO A 269 9.81 -15.35 4.72
CA PRO A 269 11.23 -15.09 4.88
C PRO A 269 12.03 -16.18 4.17
N CYS A 270 13.07 -15.77 3.46
CA CYS A 270 14.07 -16.69 2.90
C CYS A 270 15.46 -16.04 2.92
N SER A 271 16.46 -16.87 3.17
CA SER A 271 17.86 -16.48 3.30
C SER A 271 18.76 -17.17 2.27
N ASP A 272 18.26 -18.23 1.64
CA ASP A 272 19.04 -19.08 0.74
C ASP A 272 18.12 -19.81 -0.27
N THR A 273 18.72 -20.45 -1.26
CA THR A 273 17.97 -21.17 -2.29
C THR A 273 17.17 -22.37 -1.74
N ALA A 274 17.63 -23.01 -0.66
CA ALA A 274 16.94 -24.17 -0.09
C ALA A 274 15.62 -23.76 0.59
N THR A 275 15.63 -22.65 1.32
CA THR A 275 14.43 -22.05 1.91
C THR A 275 13.46 -21.57 0.84
N ILE A 276 13.95 -21.01 -0.28
CA ILE A 276 13.06 -20.65 -1.42
C ILE A 276 12.35 -21.90 -1.96
N ARG A 277 13.05 -23.01 -2.20
CA ARG A 277 12.43 -24.28 -2.66
C ARG A 277 11.36 -24.77 -1.69
N ALA A 278 11.68 -24.82 -0.40
CA ALA A 278 10.73 -25.25 0.63
C ALA A 278 9.48 -24.35 0.68
N GLN A 279 9.64 -23.03 0.49
CA GLN A 279 8.50 -22.12 0.38
C GLN A 279 7.71 -22.37 -0.90
N CYS A 280 8.35 -22.58 -2.05
CA CYS A 280 7.66 -22.94 -3.28
C CYS A 280 6.82 -24.22 -3.12
N ASP A 281 7.36 -25.26 -2.49
CA ASP A 281 6.64 -26.51 -2.22
C ASP A 281 5.43 -26.27 -1.30
N LYS A 282 5.63 -25.55 -0.18
CA LYS A 282 4.57 -25.19 0.77
C LYS A 282 3.45 -24.37 0.13
N LEU A 283 3.81 -23.47 -0.78
CA LEU A 283 2.92 -22.54 -1.46
C LEU A 283 2.34 -23.12 -2.77
N GLN A 284 2.67 -24.38 -3.10
CA GLN A 284 2.24 -25.07 -4.32
C GLN A 284 2.59 -24.27 -5.59
N ILE A 285 3.79 -23.70 -5.62
CA ILE A 285 4.32 -22.96 -6.77
C ILE A 285 5.09 -23.94 -7.63
N PRO A 286 4.68 -24.22 -8.88
CA PRO A 286 5.53 -24.91 -9.82
C PRO A 286 6.79 -24.07 -10.06
N TYR A 287 7.98 -24.68 -10.03
CA TYR A 287 9.21 -23.99 -10.35
C TYR A 287 10.16 -24.88 -11.16
N PHE A 288 11.10 -24.24 -11.85
CA PHE A 288 12.26 -24.89 -12.47
C PHE A 288 13.53 -24.08 -12.20
N GLU A 289 14.67 -24.76 -12.09
CA GLU A 289 15.97 -24.10 -11.98
C GLU A 289 16.66 -23.93 -13.34
N LYS A 290 16.96 -22.68 -13.68
CA LYS A 290 17.65 -22.35 -14.94
C LYS A 290 18.99 -23.07 -15.05
N GLY A 291 19.13 -23.88 -16.09
CA GLY A 291 20.35 -24.67 -16.35
C GLY A 291 20.44 -26.00 -15.60
N ARG A 292 19.41 -26.37 -14.81
CA ARG A 292 19.34 -27.68 -14.12
C ARG A 292 18.14 -28.51 -14.56
N GLU A 293 17.01 -27.86 -14.79
CA GLU A 293 15.75 -28.51 -15.14
C GLU A 293 15.18 -27.93 -16.44
N GLU A 294 14.33 -28.71 -17.12
CA GLU A 294 13.64 -28.21 -18.31
C GLU A 294 12.62 -27.13 -17.93
N PRO A 295 12.51 -26.04 -18.72
CA PRO A 295 11.56 -24.99 -18.44
C PRO A 295 10.12 -25.49 -18.51
N ILE A 296 9.26 -24.94 -17.66
CA ILE A 296 7.83 -25.27 -17.68
C ILE A 296 7.17 -24.64 -18.91
N VAL A 297 6.81 -25.49 -19.88
CA VAL A 297 6.06 -25.11 -21.08
C VAL A 297 4.58 -25.02 -20.76
N THR A 298 3.98 -23.87 -21.06
CA THR A 298 2.56 -23.60 -20.77
C THR A 298 1.65 -23.72 -21.98
N GLU A 299 2.17 -23.47 -23.18
CA GLU A 299 1.45 -23.67 -24.44
C GLU A 299 2.42 -24.21 -25.50
N GLU A 300 1.99 -25.23 -26.23
CA GLU A 300 2.67 -25.69 -27.44
C GLU A 300 1.77 -25.41 -28.64
N ALA A 301 2.25 -24.59 -29.56
CA ALA A 301 1.56 -24.28 -30.81
C ALA A 301 2.30 -24.94 -31.97
N HIS A 302 1.64 -25.84 -32.69
CA HIS A 302 2.16 -26.36 -33.95
C HIS A 302 1.98 -25.32 -35.04
N THR A 303 3.09 -24.75 -35.49
CA THR A 303 3.13 -23.82 -36.62
C THR A 303 3.67 -24.51 -37.86
N ALA A 304 3.47 -23.92 -39.04
CA ALA A 304 4.03 -24.44 -40.30
C ALA A 304 5.57 -24.54 -40.31
N ARG A 305 6.26 -23.97 -39.31
CA ARG A 305 7.72 -24.00 -39.15
C ARG A 305 8.21 -24.91 -38.00
N GLY A 306 7.32 -25.64 -37.34
CA GLY A 306 7.63 -26.52 -36.20
C GLY A 306 6.80 -26.23 -34.95
N VAL A 307 7.19 -26.86 -33.82
CA VAL A 307 6.55 -26.64 -32.52
C VAL A 307 7.08 -25.35 -31.89
N SER A 308 6.21 -24.36 -31.68
CA SER A 308 6.50 -23.17 -30.89
C SER A 308 6.06 -23.42 -29.45
N GLN A 309 7.02 -23.46 -28.53
CA GLN A 309 6.76 -23.60 -27.09
C GLN A 309 6.73 -22.22 -26.43
N LYS A 310 5.71 -21.96 -25.62
CA LYS A 310 5.63 -20.78 -24.76
C LYS A 310 6.02 -21.17 -23.34
N ILE A 311 7.23 -20.78 -22.97
CA ILE A 311 7.79 -21.01 -21.64
C ILE A 311 7.24 -19.94 -20.69
N ASN A 312 6.71 -20.37 -19.56
CA ASN A 312 6.32 -19.43 -18.52
C ASN A 312 7.51 -19.16 -17.59
N MET A 313 8.26 -18.10 -17.93
CA MET A 313 9.42 -17.62 -17.16
C MET A 313 9.06 -17.22 -15.73
N GLU A 314 7.78 -17.04 -15.39
CA GLU A 314 7.35 -16.76 -14.01
C GLU A 314 7.56 -17.98 -13.08
N HIS A 315 7.71 -19.18 -13.65
CA HIS A 315 8.07 -20.39 -12.90
C HIS A 315 9.59 -20.60 -12.76
N GLU A 316 10.46 -19.75 -13.32
CA GLU A 316 11.90 -19.83 -13.02
C GLU A 316 12.11 -19.55 -11.52
N LEU A 317 12.91 -20.33 -10.80
CA LEU A 317 13.16 -20.10 -9.38
C LEU A 317 13.56 -18.63 -9.12
N MET A 318 13.02 -18.03 -8.06
CA MET A 318 13.26 -16.60 -7.77
C MET A 318 14.75 -16.32 -7.58
N ASP A 319 15.18 -15.14 -8.05
CA ASP A 319 16.56 -14.71 -7.91
C ASP A 319 16.83 -14.31 -6.46
N SER A 320 17.78 -15.00 -5.83
CA SER A 320 18.24 -14.69 -4.47
C SER A 320 18.69 -13.23 -4.31
N SER A 321 19.21 -12.59 -5.37
CA SER A 321 19.67 -11.20 -5.30
C SER A 321 18.52 -10.22 -5.00
N LEU A 322 17.32 -10.51 -5.51
CA LEU A 322 16.10 -9.71 -5.29
C LEU A 322 15.45 -9.99 -3.93
N LEU A 323 15.84 -11.11 -3.29
CA LEU A 323 15.34 -11.58 -2.00
C LEU A 323 16.33 -11.30 -0.86
N ASN A 324 17.53 -10.81 -1.18
CA ASN A 324 18.60 -10.54 -0.22
C ASN A 324 18.09 -9.65 0.92
N GLY A 325 18.18 -10.18 2.14
CA GLY A 325 17.83 -9.47 3.37
C GLY A 325 16.37 -9.56 3.80
N GLY A 326 15.46 -10.19 3.02
CA GLY A 326 14.02 -10.05 3.34
C GLY A 326 12.98 -10.87 2.60
N GLY A 327 13.30 -11.88 1.79
CA GLY A 327 12.28 -12.75 1.19
C GLY A 327 11.17 -12.07 0.38
N PHE A 328 9.96 -12.63 0.41
CA PHE A 328 8.84 -12.20 -0.47
C PHE A 328 7.47 -12.32 0.21
N PHE A 329 6.50 -11.57 -0.29
CA PHE A 329 5.09 -11.72 0.05
C PHE A 329 4.38 -12.68 -0.92
N ALA A 330 3.47 -13.49 -0.38
CA ALA A 330 2.64 -14.41 -1.13
C ALA A 330 1.16 -14.10 -0.86
N LEU A 331 0.42 -13.75 -1.90
CA LEU A 331 -1.04 -13.76 -1.87
C LEU A 331 -1.52 -15.19 -2.12
N ARG A 332 -2.29 -15.76 -1.21
CA ARG A 332 -2.74 -17.16 -1.25
C ARG A 332 -4.26 -17.26 -1.20
N ALA A 333 -4.80 -18.30 -1.80
CA ALA A 333 -6.23 -18.60 -1.68
C ALA A 333 -6.55 -19.24 -0.31
N LEU A 334 -7.55 -18.72 0.39
CA LEU A 334 -8.06 -19.30 1.65
C LEU A 334 -9.07 -20.44 1.40
N ALA A 335 -9.74 -20.38 0.25
CA ALA A 335 -10.76 -21.33 -0.19
C ALA A 335 -10.56 -21.63 -1.68
N PRO A 336 -11.21 -22.67 -2.23
CA PRO A 336 -11.16 -22.92 -3.67
C PRO A 336 -11.71 -21.72 -4.44
N LEU A 337 -11.02 -21.30 -5.51
CA LEU A 337 -11.47 -20.22 -6.40
C LEU A 337 -11.73 -20.78 -7.80
N ALA A 338 -12.91 -20.47 -8.34
CA ALA A 338 -13.29 -20.79 -9.71
C ALA A 338 -12.86 -19.68 -10.68
N VAL A 339 -12.84 -20.01 -11.98
CA VAL A 339 -12.55 -19.03 -13.03
C VAL A 339 -13.58 -17.90 -12.99
N GLY A 340 -13.10 -16.66 -12.91
CA GLY A 340 -13.93 -15.46 -12.87
C GLY A 340 -14.29 -14.95 -11.47
N ASP A 341 -13.92 -15.70 -10.41
CA ASP A 341 -14.09 -15.26 -9.02
C ASP A 341 -13.24 -14.03 -8.75
N VAL A 342 -13.82 -13.01 -8.12
CA VAL A 342 -13.11 -11.81 -7.69
C VAL A 342 -12.30 -12.13 -6.43
N LEU A 343 -11.06 -11.66 -6.39
CA LEU A 343 -10.20 -11.81 -5.23
C LEU A 343 -10.52 -10.73 -4.20
N TYR A 344 -10.49 -11.08 -2.92
CA TYR A 344 -10.74 -10.18 -1.81
C TYR A 344 -9.75 -10.41 -0.68
N LEU A 345 -9.20 -9.31 -0.16
CA LEU A 345 -8.36 -9.27 1.03
C LEU A 345 -9.16 -8.78 2.23
N ARG A 346 -8.65 -9.07 3.43
CA ARG A 346 -9.20 -8.50 4.64
C ARG A 346 -8.79 -7.03 4.74
N ARG A 347 -9.75 -6.14 4.99
CA ARG A 347 -9.45 -4.78 5.44
C ARG A 347 -9.08 -4.83 6.91
N PHE A 348 -7.92 -4.27 7.25
CA PHE A 348 -7.53 -4.11 8.65
C PHE A 348 -8.20 -2.85 9.21
N PRO A 349 -8.71 -2.88 10.45
CA PRO A 349 -9.34 -1.71 11.04
C PRO A 349 -8.34 -0.57 11.17
N ASP A 350 -8.75 0.65 10.76
CA ASP A 350 -7.93 1.86 10.89
C ASP A 350 -7.48 2.02 12.35
N ALA A 351 -6.16 1.97 12.57
CA ALA A 351 -5.56 1.93 13.90
C ALA A 351 -5.67 3.26 14.68
N GLY A 352 -6.26 4.31 14.06
CA GLY A 352 -6.39 5.69 14.55
C GLY A 352 -7.17 5.93 15.86
N GLY A 353 -7.32 4.90 16.68
CA GLY A 353 -7.99 4.98 17.98
C GLY A 353 -7.21 4.40 19.16
N ARG A 354 -5.95 3.98 19.01
CA ARG A 354 -5.19 3.37 20.12
C ARG A 354 -3.91 4.14 20.41
N ALA A 355 -3.65 4.32 21.71
CA ALA A 355 -2.59 5.13 22.32
C ALA A 355 -1.13 4.90 21.84
N GLY A 356 -0.88 4.02 20.87
CA GLY A 356 0.43 3.73 20.28
C GLY A 356 0.95 4.78 19.30
N GLU A 357 0.07 5.58 18.66
CA GLU A 357 0.49 6.61 17.69
C GLU A 357 1.40 7.69 18.30
N ARG A 358 1.18 8.02 19.59
CA ARG A 358 2.04 8.97 20.31
C ARG A 358 3.46 8.44 20.54
N MET A 359 3.67 7.12 20.57
CA MET A 359 5.02 6.54 20.73
C MET A 359 5.82 6.58 19.43
N MET A 360 5.21 6.27 18.28
CA MET A 360 5.90 6.35 16.98
C MET A 360 6.39 7.78 16.69
N ASN A 361 5.60 8.80 17.02
CA ASN A 361 5.96 10.20 16.82
C ASN A 361 7.19 10.64 17.62
N ALA A 362 7.30 10.22 18.88
CA ALA A 362 8.45 10.52 19.74
C ALA A 362 9.73 9.81 19.28
N GLN A 363 9.61 8.63 18.67
CA GLN A 363 10.74 7.82 18.20
C GLN A 363 11.27 8.30 16.84
N VAL A 364 10.38 8.80 16.00
CA VAL A 364 10.64 9.46 14.71
C VAL A 364 11.47 10.75 14.87
N MET A 365 11.13 11.61 15.83
CA MET A 365 11.90 12.83 16.12
C MET A 365 13.35 12.52 16.53
N GLU A 366 13.54 11.45 17.29
CA GLU A 366 14.85 11.03 17.76
C GLU A 366 15.73 10.49 16.61
N ALA A 367 15.11 9.84 15.61
CA ALA A 367 15.79 9.37 14.41
C ALA A 367 16.37 10.52 13.58
N ASN A 368 15.56 11.56 13.35
CA ASN A 368 16.01 12.78 12.67
C ASN A 368 17.15 13.48 13.42
N ARG A 369 17.11 13.50 14.75
CA ARG A 369 18.17 14.09 15.59
C ARG A 369 19.49 13.30 15.55
N LEU A 370 19.42 11.98 15.42
CA LEU A 370 20.60 11.12 15.32
C LEU A 370 21.24 11.22 13.92
N LEU A 371 20.42 11.29 12.87
CA LEU A 371 20.90 11.35 11.49
C LEU A 371 21.39 12.74 11.05
N SER A 372 20.92 13.82 11.70
CA SER A 372 21.43 15.18 11.48
C SER A 372 22.76 15.48 12.18
N ARG A 373 23.33 14.52 12.91
CA ARG A 373 24.61 14.66 13.63
C ARG A 373 25.80 13.96 12.99
N ASP A 374 25.60 13.26 11.87
CA ASP A 374 26.68 12.56 11.14
C ASP A 374 27.22 13.34 9.93
N ASP A 375 26.88 14.62 9.78
CA ASP A 375 27.65 15.55 8.93
C ASP A 375 28.86 16.06 9.72
N GLY A 376 29.93 15.25 9.72
CA GLY A 376 31.29 15.65 10.08
C GLY A 376 32.08 16.09 8.86
#